data_AF-T1B5X9-F1
#
_entry.id   AF-T1B5X9-F1
#
_cell.length_a   1.000
_cell.length_b   1.000
_cell.length_c   1.000
_cell.angle_alpha   90.00
_cell.angle_beta   90.00
_cell.angle_gamma   90.00
#
_symmetry.space_group_name_H-M   'P 1'
#
loop_
_entity.id
_entity.type
_entity.pdbx_description
1 polymer ?
#
loop_
_entity_poly.entity_id
_entity_poly.type
_entity_poly.pdbx_seq_one_letter_code
_entity_poly.pdbx_strand_id
1 'polypeptide(L)' 'LRQQHGFPRNPERYFGIAAVYSMENVRRPADDSAARAGANSSLDCGGGLGAVTHVTGTFGFVAAGKALELLLRLSRE' A
#
# COMPACT_ATOMS: atom_id res chain seq x y z
N LEU A 1 -12.55 0.70 5.90
CA LEU A 1 -12.55 -0.68 6.45
C LEU A 1 -13.16 -0.78 7.84
N ARG A 2 -12.56 -0.17 8.88
CA ARG A 2 -13.11 -0.30 10.25
C ARG A 2 -14.41 0.47 10.50
N GLN A 3 -14.48 1.74 10.07
CA GLN A 3 -15.67 2.58 10.32
C GLN A 3 -16.88 2.17 9.47
N GLN A 4 -16.69 1.97 8.17
CA GLN A 4 -17.79 1.75 7.22
C GLN A 4 -18.06 0.28 6.88
N HIS A 5 -17.13 -0.64 7.13
CA HIS A 5 -17.25 -2.05 6.73
C HIS A 5 -17.05 -3.04 7.89
N GLY A 6 -17.07 -2.57 9.15
CA GLY A 6 -17.08 -3.44 10.34
C GLY A 6 -15.82 -4.27 10.59
N PHE A 7 -14.69 -3.97 9.96
CA PHE A 7 -13.45 -4.72 10.19
C PHE A 7 -12.99 -4.61 11.66
N PRO A 8 -12.35 -5.68 12.22
CA PRO A 8 -11.92 -5.70 13.61
C PRO A 8 -11.07 -4.49 14.01
N ARG A 9 -11.36 -3.93 15.19
CA ARG A 9 -10.55 -2.87 15.82
C ARG A 9 -9.39 -3.42 16.63
N ASN A 10 -9.49 -4.66 17.13
CA ASN A 10 -8.39 -5.33 17.82
C ASN A 10 -7.21 -5.49 16.85
N PRO A 11 -6.04 -4.88 17.11
CA PRO A 11 -4.85 -5.01 16.26
C PRO A 11 -4.31 -6.44 16.18
N GLU A 12 -4.61 -7.31 17.15
CA GLU A 12 -4.21 -8.72 17.14
C GLU A 12 -5.03 -9.57 16.17
N ARG A 13 -6.20 -9.07 15.72
CA ARG A 13 -7.04 -9.77 14.74
C ARG A 13 -6.67 -9.39 13.31
N TYR A 14 -6.30 -10.40 12.53
CA TYR A 14 -6.04 -10.26 11.10
C TYR A 14 -7.29 -9.87 10.31
N PHE A 15 -7.08 -9.07 9.26
CA PHE A 15 -8.15 -8.66 8.35
C PHE A 15 -8.48 -9.74 7.30
N GLY A 16 -7.63 -10.78 7.18
CA GLY A 16 -7.79 -11.81 6.15
C GLY A 16 -7.51 -11.32 4.72
N ILE A 17 -6.97 -10.10 4.56
CA ILE A 17 -6.64 -9.50 3.26
C ILE A 17 -5.11 -9.48 3.13
N ALA A 18 -4.59 -10.12 2.10
CA ALA A 18 -3.18 -10.01 1.75
C ALA A 18 -2.89 -8.61 1.21
N ALA A 19 -1.81 -7.99 1.70
CA ALA A 19 -1.38 -6.66 1.27
C ALA A 19 0.13 -6.64 1.03
N VAL A 20 0.54 -6.01 -0.08
CA VAL A 20 1.95 -5.72 -0.39
C VAL A 20 2.26 -4.33 0.15
N TYR A 21 3.30 -4.23 0.98
CA TYR A 21 3.74 -2.98 1.59
C TYR A 21 5.26 -2.97 1.75
N SER A 22 5.83 -1.78 1.95
CA SER A 22 7.25 -1.60 2.29
C SER A 22 7.39 -1.17 3.75
N MET A 23 8.46 -1.63 4.39
CA MET A 23 8.90 -1.16 5.71
C MET A 23 9.67 0.16 5.64
N GLU A 24 9.97 0.65 4.43
CA GLU A 24 10.62 1.95 4.24
C GLU A 24 9.69 3.08 4.69
N ASN A 25 10.23 4.00 5.49
CA ASN A 25 9.49 5.17 5.93
C ASN A 25 9.24 6.14 4.76
N VAL A 26 8.05 6.73 4.71
CA VAL A 26 7.67 7.68 3.67
C VAL A 26 8.60 8.89 3.71
N ARG A 27 9.32 9.11 2.60
CA ARG A 27 10.17 10.30 2.42
C ARG A 27 9.33 11.42 1.84
N ARG A 28 9.32 12.57 2.52
CA ARG A 28 8.75 13.81 1.96
C ARG A 28 9.86 14.68 1.39
N PRO A 29 9.58 15.49 0.35
CA PRO A 29 10.49 16.52 -0.11
C PRO A 29 10.92 17.44 1.04
N ALA A 30 12.20 17.84 1.05
CA ALA A 30 12.81 18.62 2.13
C ALA A 30 12.56 20.13 2.05
N ASP A 31 11.94 20.60 0.97
CA ASP A 31 11.59 21.99 0.74
C ASP A 31 10.33 22.40 1.53
N ASP A 32 10.48 23.50 2.27
CA ASP A 32 9.54 24.02 3.28
C ASP A 32 8.13 24.38 2.73
N SER A 33 7.98 24.41 1.39
CA SER A 33 6.69 24.55 0.70
C SER A 33 5.89 23.25 0.61
N ALA A 34 6.53 22.08 0.62
CA ALA A 34 5.87 20.77 0.59
C ALA A 34 5.38 20.31 1.97
N ALA A 35 5.94 20.87 3.05
CA ALA A 35 5.54 20.58 4.43
C ALA A 35 4.14 21.12 4.79
N ARG A 36 3.58 22.03 3.98
CA ARG A 36 2.30 22.71 4.23
C ARG A 36 1.08 22.09 3.53
N ALA A 37 1.29 21.18 2.58
CA ALA A 37 0.20 20.43 1.97
C ALA A 37 -0.18 19.28 2.91
N GLY A 38 -1.29 19.44 3.64
CA GLY A 38 -1.83 18.37 4.48
C GLY A 38 -1.86 17.04 3.72
N ALA A 39 -1.43 15.96 4.40
CA ALA A 39 -1.24 14.59 3.92
C ALA A 39 -1.81 14.24 2.51
N ASN A 40 -1.27 14.82 1.45
CA ASN A 40 -1.66 14.47 0.09
C ASN A 40 -0.97 13.14 -0.24
N SER A 41 -1.69 12.04 -0.06
CA SER A 41 -1.20 10.68 -0.33
C SER A 41 -1.22 10.32 -1.81
N SER A 42 -1.45 11.29 -2.70
CA SER A 42 -1.40 11.06 -4.14
C SER A 42 0.01 10.71 -4.59
N LEU A 43 0.11 9.84 -5.60
CA LEU A 43 1.37 9.37 -6.20
C LEU A 43 1.79 10.24 -7.40
N ASP A 44 1.47 11.53 -7.37
CA ASP A 44 1.83 12.50 -8.40
C ASP A 44 3.04 13.36 -8.00
N CYS A 45 3.66 13.99 -9.00
CA CYS A 45 4.77 14.93 -8.81
C CYS A 45 4.31 16.36 -8.53
N GLY A 46 3.01 16.65 -8.55
CA GLY A 46 2.40 17.98 -8.44
C GLY A 46 2.02 18.35 -7.00
N GLY A 47 2.80 17.91 -6.02
CA GLY A 47 2.54 18.12 -4.59
C GLY A 47 2.00 16.88 -3.85
N GLY A 48 2.03 15.71 -4.47
CA GLY A 48 1.86 14.41 -3.81
C GLY A 48 3.14 13.85 -3.18
N LEU A 49 3.09 12.58 -2.79
CA LEU A 49 4.24 11.81 -2.26
C LEU A 49 5.32 11.55 -3.32
N GLY A 50 4.99 11.70 -4.60
CA GLY A 50 5.81 11.23 -5.71
C GLY A 50 5.80 9.71 -5.87
N ALA A 51 6.31 9.23 -7.01
CA ALA A 51 6.43 7.81 -7.30
C ALA A 51 7.56 7.55 -8.30
N VAL A 52 8.12 6.33 -8.25
CA VAL A 52 9.11 5.85 -9.22
C VAL A 52 8.71 4.47 -9.72
N THR A 53 8.84 4.26 -11.04
CA THR A 53 8.34 3.06 -11.73
C THR A 53 8.91 1.76 -11.18
N HIS A 54 10.19 1.74 -10.80
CA HIS A 54 10.83 0.53 -10.29
C HIS A 54 10.23 0.08 -8.95
N VAL A 55 9.70 1.00 -8.14
CA VAL A 55 9.03 0.68 -6.87
C VAL A 55 7.57 0.29 -7.11
N THR A 56 6.80 1.12 -7.82
CA THR A 56 5.38 0.81 -8.06
C THR A 56 5.19 -0.44 -8.94
N GLY A 57 6.09 -0.65 -9.91
CA GLY A 57 6.13 -1.84 -10.75
C GLY A 57 6.45 -3.11 -9.96
N THR A 58 7.44 -3.09 -9.06
CA THR A 58 7.73 -4.26 -8.22
C THR A 58 6.57 -4.59 -7.28
N PHE A 59 5.91 -3.59 -6.70
CA PHE A 59 4.69 -3.82 -5.90
C PHE A 59 3.60 -4.55 -6.70
N GLY A 60 3.38 -4.14 -7.94
CA GLY A 60 2.44 -4.81 -8.85
C GLY A 60 2.84 -6.27 -9.13
N PHE A 61 4.11 -6.53 -9.45
CA PHE A 61 4.59 -7.88 -9.71
C PHE A 61 4.53 -8.79 -8.48
N VAL A 62 4.85 -8.27 -7.29
CA VAL A 62 4.72 -9.02 -6.03
C VAL A 62 3.25 -9.34 -5.74
N ALA A 63 2.33 -8.39 -5.96
CA ALA A 63 0.90 -8.62 -5.79
C ALA A 63 0.38 -9.71 -6.75
N ALA A 64 0.79 -9.66 -8.03
CA ALA A 64 0.44 -10.68 -9.02
C ALA A 64 0.96 -12.07 -8.63
N GLY A 65 2.23 -12.16 -8.20
CA GLY A 65 2.82 -13.40 -7.71
C GLY A 65 2.04 -13.98 -6.52
N LYS A 66 1.63 -13.13 -5.57
CA LYS A 66 0.83 -13.57 -4.41
C LYS A 66 -0.57 -14.04 -4.82
N ALA A 67 -1.21 -13.36 -5.77
CA ALA A 67 -2.51 -13.76 -6.28
C ALA A 67 -2.47 -15.14 -6.95
N LEU A 68 -1.45 -15.40 -7.77
CA LEU A 68 -1.23 -16.71 -8.39
C LEU A 68 -1.03 -17.81 -7.35
N GLU A 69 -0.24 -17.55 -6.31
CA GLU A 69 -0.02 -18.50 -5.21
C GLU A 69 -1.34 -18.87 -4.51
N LEU A 70 -2.20 -17.88 -4.23
CA LEU A 70 -3.51 -18.09 -3.60
C LEU A 70 -4.45 -18.91 -4.50
N LEU A 71 -4.51 -18.57 -5.79
CA LEU A 71 -5.34 -19.30 -6.76
C LEU A 71 -4.89 -20.75 -6.91
N LEU A 72 -3.58 -20.99 -6.99
CA LEU A 72 -3.03 -22.34 -7.10
C LEU A 72 -3.30 -23.20 -5.86
N ARG A 73 -3.30 -22.59 -4.67
CA ARG A 73 -3.68 -23.29 -3.42
C ARG A 73 -5.15 -23.73 -3.47
N LEU A 74 -6.06 -22.81 -3.82
CA LEU A 74 -7.49 -23.10 -3.93
C LEU A 74 -7.80 -24.16 -5.01
N SER A 75 -7.06 -24.16 -6.13
CA SER A 75 -7.29 -25.14 -7.22
C SER A 75 -6.92 -26.59 -6.87
N ARG A 76 -6.20 -26.81 -5.77
CA ARG A 76 -5.70 -28.12 -5.35
C ARG A 76 -6.60 -28.76 -4.28
N GLU A 77 -7.59 -28.02 -3.79
CA GLU A 77 -8.61 -28.45 -2.83
C GLU A 77 -9.91 -28.81 -3.57
#